data_AF-A0A932B6B7-F1
#
_entry.id   AF-A0A932B6B7-F1
#
_cell.length_a   1.000
_cell.length_b   1.000
_cell.length_c   1.000
_cell.angle_alpha   90.00
_cell.angle_beta   90.00
_cell.angle_gamma   90.00
#
_symmetry.space_group_name_H-M   'P 1'
#
loop_
_entity.id
_entity.type
_entity.pdbx_description
1 polymer ?
#
loop_
_entity_poly.entity_id
_entity_poly.type
_entity_poly.pdbx_seq_one_letter_code
_entity_poly.pdbx_strand_id
1 'polypeptide(L)' 'MLKLNCEQATRMMSESQERPLRPAERTVLRMHTWICAGCRNFGGQLGFIRQAMKGFAAQADDDHNAPPGGA' A
#
# COMPACT_ATOMS: atom_id res chain seq x y z
N MET A 1 20.13 -8.62 -17.08
CA MET A 1 18.78 -8.06 -17.01
C MET A 1 18.16 -8.45 -15.67
N LEU A 2 17.90 -7.46 -14.81
CA LEU A 2 17.29 -7.64 -13.49
C LEU A 2 16.01 -8.49 -13.62
N LYS A 3 16.03 -9.73 -13.10
CA LYS A 3 14.89 -10.67 -13.12
C LYS A 3 13.81 -10.23 -12.12
N LEU A 4 13.15 -9.11 -12.40
CA LEU A 4 11.86 -8.79 -11.79
C LEU A 4 10.83 -8.70 -12.91
N ASN A 5 9.98 -9.71 -13.00
CA ASN A 5 8.83 -9.68 -13.90
C ASN A 5 7.63 -8.98 -13.24
N CYS A 6 6.59 -8.68 -14.02
CA CYS A 6 5.43 -7.96 -13.52
C CYS A 6 4.71 -8.71 -12.38
N GLU A 7 4.65 -10.04 -12.40
CA GLU A 7 4.03 -10.85 -11.34
C GLU A 7 4.79 -10.75 -10.02
N GLN A 8 6.11 -10.82 -10.08
CA GLN A 8 6.97 -10.64 -8.90
C GLN A 8 6.86 -9.21 -8.36
N ALA A 9 6.77 -8.21 -9.25
CA ALA A 9 6.58 -6.82 -8.87
C ALA A 9 5.24 -6.60 -8.15
N THR A 10 4.14 -7.10 -8.70
CA THR A 10 2.80 -6.98 -8.09
C THR A 10 2.71 -7.75 -6.77
N ARG A 11 3.33 -8.93 -6.70
CA ARG A 11 3.44 -9.70 -5.45
C ARG A 11 4.21 -8.92 -4.37
N MET A 12 5.36 -8.34 -4.70
CA MET A 12 6.11 -7.49 -3.76
C MET A 12 5.30 -6.25 -3.33
N MET A 13 4.53 -5.65 -4.25
CA MET A 13 3.63 -4.53 -3.90
C MET A 13 2.54 -4.96 -2.92
N SER A 14 1.94 -6.14 -3.10
CA SER A 14 0.97 -6.70 -2.16
C SER A 14 1.62 -6.97 -0.80
N GLU A 15 2.76 -7.66 -0.78
CA GLU A 15 3.49 -7.97 0.45
C GLU A 15 3.88 -6.68 1.21
N SER A 16 4.16 -5.57 0.49
CA SER A 16 4.48 -4.27 1.11
C SER A 16 3.35 -3.66 1.95
N GLN A 17 2.11 -4.15 1.76
CA GLN A 17 0.93 -3.73 2.51
C GLN A 17 0.82 -4.46 3.85
N GLU A 18 1.30 -5.70 3.89
CA GLU A 18 1.26 -6.57 5.07
C GLU A 18 2.55 -6.46 5.90
N ARG A 19 3.71 -6.39 5.22
CA ARG A 19 5.03 -6.28 5.83
C ARG A 19 5.86 -5.16 5.20
N PRO A 20 6.77 -4.52 5.94
CA PRO A 20 7.74 -3.64 5.32
C PRO A 20 8.66 -4.44 4.39
N LEU A 21 8.83 -3.95 3.16
CA LEU A 21 9.84 -4.47 2.24
C LEU A 21 11.25 -4.10 2.72
N ARG A 22 12.22 -4.96 2.44
CA ARG A 22 13.65 -4.65 2.64
C ARG A 22 14.06 -3.50 1.71
N PRO A 23 15.04 -2.67 2.09
CA PRO A 23 15.49 -1.55 1.24
C PRO A 23 15.90 -1.98 -0.17
N ALA A 24 16.55 -3.14 -0.30
CA ALA A 24 16.94 -3.71 -1.60
C ALA A 24 15.73 -4.08 -2.47
N GLU A 25 14.72 -4.73 -1.91
CA GLU A 25 13.46 -5.10 -2.59
C GLU A 25 12.74 -3.84 -3.10
N ARG A 26 12.69 -2.80 -2.27
CA ARG A 26 12.09 -1.52 -2.60
C ARG A 26 12.79 -0.83 -3.77
N THR A 27 14.13 -0.84 -3.81
CA THR A 27 14.90 -0.25 -4.91
C THR A 27 14.67 -0.98 -6.23
N VAL A 28 14.68 -2.32 -6.21
CA VAL A 28 14.42 -3.15 -7.40
C VAL A 28 13.00 -2.91 -7.94
N LEU A 29 12.01 -2.88 -7.05
CA LEU A 29 10.64 -2.59 -7.42
C LEU A 29 10.49 -1.19 -8.05
N ARG A 30 11.16 -0.18 -7.48
CA ARG A 30 11.13 1.19 -8.00
C ARG A 30 11.77 1.31 -9.38
N MET A 31 12.87 0.59 -9.62
CA MET A 31 13.46 0.51 -10.97
C MET A 31 12.49 -0.11 -11.99
N HIS A 32 11.77 -1.16 -11.61
CA HIS A 32 10.80 -1.80 -12.50
C HIS A 32 9.58 -0.90 -12.80
N THR A 33 9.04 -0.19 -11.81
CA THR A 33 7.91 0.73 -12.05
C THR A 33 8.28 1.96 -12.88
N TRP A 34 9.57 2.30 -12.98
CA TRP A 34 10.04 3.36 -13.89
C TRP A 34 9.96 2.95 -15.36
N ILE A 35 10.12 1.67 -15.67
CA ILE A 35 10.10 1.16 -17.06
C ILE A 35 8.76 0.52 -17.44
N CYS A 36 7.95 0.10 -16.46
CA CYS A 36 6.67 -0.57 -16.68
C CYS A 36 5.51 0.30 -16.18
N ALA A 37 4.77 0.89 -17.13
CA ALA A 37 3.58 1.69 -16.83
C ALA A 37 2.48 0.91 -16.11
N GLY A 38 2.32 -0.39 -16.41
CA GLY A 38 1.33 -1.26 -15.76
C GLY A 38 1.59 -1.41 -14.26
N CYS A 39 2.81 -1.78 -13.89
CA CYS A 39 3.22 -1.89 -12.49
C CYS A 39 3.18 -0.53 -11.77
N ARG A 40 3.53 0.56 -12.46
CA ARG A 40 3.39 1.93 -11.91
C ARG A 40 1.94 2.26 -11.57
N ASN A 41 1.01 1.97 -12.47
CA ASN A 41 -0.43 2.23 -12.26
C ASN A 41 -0.99 1.37 -11.14
N PHE A 42 -0.62 0.09 -11.09
CA PHE A 42 -1.03 -0.83 -10.03
C PHE A 42 -0.58 -0.36 -8.64
N GLY A 43 0.69 0.07 -8.51
CA GLY A 43 1.19 0.63 -7.26
C GLY A 43 0.42 1.89 -6.81
N GLY A 44 0.00 2.73 -7.76
CA GLY A 44 -0.88 3.87 -7.49
C GLY A 44 -2.26 3.46 -6.96
N GLN A 45 -2.89 2.46 -7.58
CA GLN A 45 -4.18 1.93 -7.15
C GLN A 45 -4.13 1.34 -5.73
N LEU A 46 -3.09 0.54 -5.42
CA LEU A 46 -2.87 0.00 -4.07
C LEU A 46 -2.70 1.10 -3.01
N GLY A 47 -1.99 2.18 -3.34
CA GLY A 47 -1.83 3.33 -2.47
C GLY A 47 -3.16 4.05 -2.21
N PHE A 48 -3.96 4.24 -3.26
CA PHE A 48 -5.29 4.85 -3.16
C PHE A 48 -6.23 4.05 -2.25
N ILE A 49 -6.35 2.74 -2.48
CA ILE A 49 -7.20 1.86 -1.66
C ILE A 49 -6.77 1.92 -0.19
N ARG A 50 -5.47 1.85 0.09
CA ARG A 50 -4.96 1.94 1.47
C ARG A 50 -5.27 3.29 2.12
N GLN A 51 -5.16 4.38 1.39
CA GLN A 51 -5.47 5.71 1.91
C GLN A 51 -6.97 5.85 2.21
N ALA A 52 -7.83 5.35 1.33
CA ALA A 52 -9.28 5.34 1.55
C ALA A 52 -9.64 4.52 2.80
N MET A 53 -9.09 3.30 2.94
CA MET A 53 -9.35 2.43 4.09
C MET A 53 -8.87 3.07 5.41
N LYS A 54 -7.72 3.76 5.40
CA LYS A 54 -7.27 4.53 6.58
C LYS A 54 -8.24 5.65 6.94
N GLY A 55 -8.83 6.34 5.96
CA GLY A 55 -9.83 7.39 6.19
C GLY A 55 -11.14 6.86 6.77
N PHE A 56 -11.54 5.62 6.44
CA PHE A 56 -12.69 4.95 7.07
C PHE A 56 -12.38 4.49 8.49
N ALA A 57 -11.20 3.89 8.72
CA ALA A 57 -10.79 3.48 10.07
C ALA A 57 -10.67 4.68 11.02
N ALA A 58 -10.23 5.84 10.51
CA ALA A 58 -10.12 7.11 11.24
C ALA A 58 -11.46 7.85 11.46
N GLN A 59 -12.55 7.38 10.86
CA GLN A 59 -13.91 7.91 11.11
C GLN A 59 -14.68 7.03 12.10
N ALA A 60 -14.38 5.72 12.13
CA ALA A 60 -15.03 4.79 13.03
C ALA A 60 -14.62 4.99 14.50
N ASP A 61 -13.43 5.53 14.78
CA ASP A 61 -12.99 5.90 16.13
C ASP A 61 -13.59 7.22 16.62
N ASP A 62 -13.95 8.14 15.72
CA ASP A 62 -14.62 9.41 16.08
C ASP A 62 -16.07 9.17 16.53
N ASP A 63 -16.78 8.20 15.90
CA ASP A 63 -18.16 7.82 16.27
C ASP A 63 -18.24 7.01 17.59
N HIS A 64 -17.13 6.39 18.04
CA HIS A 64 -17.05 5.60 19.28
C HIS A 64 -16.36 6.34 20.44
N ASN A 65 -15.97 7.60 20.26
CA ASN A 65 -15.42 8.46 21.33
C ASN A 65 -16.41 9.58 21.73
N ALA A 66 -17.71 9.29 21.77
CA ALA A 66 -18.61 10.06 22.61
C ALA A 66 -18.30 9.71 24.09
N PRO A 67 -18.02 10.69 24.97
CA PRO A 67 -17.82 10.38 26.38
C PRO A 67 -19.07 9.69 26.94
N PRO A 68 -18.94 8.69 27.84
CA PRO A 68 -20.11 8.15 28.52
C PRO A 68 -20.75 9.28 29.32
N GLY A 69 -21.89 9.77 28.84
CA GLY A 69 -22.74 10.71 29.57
C GLY A 69 -23.31 10.01 30.79
N GLY A 70 -22.57 10.08 31.89
CA GLY A 70 -23.06 9.75 33.22
C GLY A 70 -23.83 10.91 33.82
N ALA A 71 -25.05 10.60 34.29
CA ALA A 71 -25.85 11.20 35.38
C ALA A 71 -27.33 11.24 34.99
#